data_AF-A0A1H3YVR6-F1
#
_entry.id   AF-A0A1H3YVR6-F1
#
_cell.length_a   1.000
_cell.length_b   1.000
_cell.length_c   1.000
_cell.angle_alpha   90.00
_cell.angle_beta   90.00
_cell.angle_gamma   90.00
#
_symmetry.space_group_name_H-M   'P 1'
#
loop_
_entity.id
_entity.type
_entity.pdbx_description
1 polymer ?
#
loop_
_entity_poly.entity_id
_entity_poly.type
_entity_poly.pdbx_seq_one_letter_code
_entity_poly.pdbx_strand_id
1 'polypeptide(L)'
;MINAFAFVVKDIKTNAGKVGKLLEDAEIIEKLSLTEEEYKNYLSKDAPIGLLQKIMAEFADYTRITLTEVVYESEKEAPDPFVPDDLED
;
A
#
# COMPACT_ATOMS: atom_id res chain seq x y z
N MET A 1 -5.33 0.17 12.55
CA MET A 1 -4.65 -0.50 11.42
C MET A 1 -5.22 -0.02 10.09
N ILE A 2 -4.48 0.79 9.35
CA ILE A 2 -4.83 1.22 7.98
C ILE A 2 -4.38 0.12 7.04
N ASN A 3 -5.27 -0.38 6.17
CA ASN A 3 -4.89 -1.40 5.20
C ASN A 3 -4.07 -0.77 4.07
N ALA A 4 -2.79 -1.09 4.05
CA ALA A 4 -1.81 -0.65 3.07
C ALA A 4 -2.29 -0.80 1.62
N PHE A 5 -2.90 -1.94 1.29
CA PHE A 5 -3.34 -2.22 -0.07
C PHE A 5 -4.48 -1.30 -0.50
N ALA A 6 -5.50 -1.16 0.36
CA ALA A 6 -6.62 -0.26 0.11
C ALA A 6 -6.18 1.20 0.00
N PHE A 7 -5.17 1.60 0.79
CA PHE A 7 -4.59 2.93 0.73
C PHE A 7 -3.89 3.20 -0.61
N VAL A 8 -3.02 2.29 -1.03
CA VAL A 8 -2.30 2.40 -2.31
C VAL A 8 -3.26 2.39 -3.50
N VAL A 9 -4.24 1.49 -3.52
CA VAL A 9 -5.30 1.45 -4.55
C VAL A 9 -6.03 2.80 -4.63
N LYS A 10 -6.40 3.37 -3.49
CA LYS A 10 -7.10 4.66 -3.45
C LYS A 10 -6.23 5.79 -4.00
N ASP A 11 -4.95 5.84 -3.65
CA ASP A 11 -4.02 6.85 -4.17
C ASP A 11 -3.85 6.74 -5.68
N ILE A 12 -3.63 5.52 -6.20
CA ILE A 12 -3.54 5.23 -7.63
C ILE A 12 -4.79 5.74 -8.35
N LYS A 13 -5.99 5.36 -7.90
CA LYS A 13 -7.26 5.80 -8.52
C LYS A 13 -7.43 7.31 -8.47
N THR A 14 -7.05 7.94 -7.35
CA THR A 14 -7.13 9.39 -7.16
C THR A 14 -6.21 10.14 -8.13
N ASN A 15 -4.96 9.71 -8.25
CA ASN A 15 -3.98 10.37 -9.11
C ASN A 15 -4.22 10.05 -10.59
N ALA A 16 -4.65 8.83 -10.94
CA ALA A 16 -5.13 8.51 -12.27
C ALA A 16 -6.27 9.46 -12.69
N GLY A 17 -7.24 9.69 -11.80
CA GLY A 17 -8.33 10.64 -12.04
C GLY A 17 -7.85 12.08 -12.30
N LYS A 18 -6.79 12.53 -11.61
CA LYS A 18 -6.19 13.87 -11.82
C LYS A 18 -5.56 14.03 -13.20
N VAL A 19 -5.06 12.96 -13.81
CA VAL A 19 -4.51 12.98 -15.18
C VAL A 19 -5.54 12.60 -16.24
N GLY A 20 -6.83 12.54 -15.86
CA GLY A 20 -7.94 12.24 -16.77
C GLY A 20 -8.10 10.76 -17.11
N LYS A 21 -7.46 9.86 -16.35
CA LYS A 21 -7.57 8.41 -16.53
C LYS A 21 -8.40 7.80 -15.41
N LEU A 22 -9.54 7.21 -15.74
CA LEU A 22 -10.40 6.58 -14.74
C LEU A 22 -10.01 5.12 -14.62
N LEU A 23 -9.28 4.79 -13.54
CA LEU A 23 -8.76 3.45 -13.30
C LEU A 23 -9.78 2.66 -12.49
N GLU A 24 -10.36 1.64 -13.10
CA GLU A 24 -11.36 0.78 -12.46
C GLU A 24 -10.71 -0.36 -11.69
N ASP A 25 -11.44 -0.92 -10.72
CA ASP A 25 -10.95 -2.05 -9.93
C ASP A 25 -10.62 -3.25 -10.81
N ALA A 26 -11.39 -3.47 -11.89
CA ALA A 26 -11.13 -4.52 -12.88
C ALA A 26 -9.76 -4.36 -13.57
N GLU A 27 -9.34 -3.14 -13.90
CA GLU A 27 -8.02 -2.90 -14.50
C GLU A 27 -6.90 -3.20 -13.51
N ILE A 28 -7.08 -2.85 -12.24
CA ILE A 28 -6.12 -3.15 -11.17
C ILE A 28 -6.01 -4.66 -10.98
N ILE A 29 -7.15 -5.36 -10.92
CA ILE A 29 -7.22 -6.82 -10.79
C ILE A 29 -6.48 -7.50 -11.96
N GLU A 30 -6.76 -7.09 -13.20
CA GLU A 30 -6.14 -7.64 -14.40
C GLU A 30 -4.62 -7.43 -14.41
N LYS A 31 -4.16 -6.20 -14.11
CA LYS A 31 -2.73 -5.86 -14.05
C LYS A 31 -1.99 -6.63 -12.96
N LEU A 32 -2.63 -6.83 -11.82
CA LEU A 32 -2.04 -7.60 -10.73
C LEU A 32 -2.16 -9.11 -10.94
N SER A 33 -2.90 -9.56 -11.95
CA SER A 33 -3.21 -10.96 -12.20
C SER A 33 -3.86 -11.63 -10.99
N LEU A 34 -4.77 -10.91 -10.35
CA LEU A 34 -5.54 -11.38 -9.20
C LEU A 34 -6.92 -11.83 -9.64
N THR A 35 -7.59 -12.59 -8.78
CA THR A 35 -9.05 -12.78 -8.87
C THR A 35 -9.80 -11.66 -8.13
N GLU A 36 -11.08 -11.47 -8.46
CA GLU A 36 -11.93 -10.48 -7.78
C GLU A 36 -12.09 -10.80 -6.27
N GLU A 37 -12.13 -12.09 -5.91
CA GLU A 37 -12.15 -12.54 -4.51
C GLU A 37 -10.86 -12.16 -3.77
N GLU A 38 -9.70 -12.43 -4.36
CA GLU A 38 -8.42 -12.07 -3.76
C GLU A 38 -8.30 -10.56 -3.57
N TYR A 39 -8.66 -9.78 -4.58
CA TYR A 39 -8.65 -8.33 -4.50
C TYR A 39 -9.55 -7.81 -3.37
N LYS A 40 -10.79 -8.29 -3.27
CA LYS A 40 -11.70 -7.92 -2.17
C LYS A 40 -11.16 -8.36 -0.80
N ASN A 41 -10.52 -9.52 -0.73
CA ASN A 41 -9.87 -9.99 0.49
C ASN A 41 -8.71 -9.07 0.90
N TYR A 42 -7.87 -8.62 -0.04
CA TYR A 42 -6.77 -7.68 0.20
C TYR A 42 -7.23 -6.22 0.43
N LEU A 43 -8.42 -5.84 0.00
CA LEU A 43 -9.02 -4.57 0.40
C LEU A 43 -9.45 -4.57 1.87
N SER A 44 -9.80 -5.74 2.42
CA SER A 44 -10.30 -5.90 3.78
C SER A 44 -9.25 -6.38 4.78
N LYS A 45 -8.16 -7.00 4.31
CA LYS A 45 -7.05 -7.55 5.09
C LYS A 45 -5.71 -7.09 4.51
N ASP A 46 -4.66 -7.13 5.31
CA ASP A 46 -3.31 -6.84 4.83
C ASP A 46 -2.90 -7.73 3.66
N ALA A 47 -2.47 -7.06 2.58
CA ALA A 47 -1.86 -7.71 1.45
C ALA A 47 -0.41 -8.10 1.79
N PRO A 48 0.09 -9.22 1.22
CA PRO A 48 1.50 -9.56 1.35
C PRO A 48 2.36 -8.46 0.73
N ILE A 49 3.52 -8.20 1.35
CA ILE A 49 4.47 -7.16 0.90
C ILE A 49 4.79 -7.31 -0.59
N GLY A 50 4.98 -8.53 -1.09
CA GLY A 50 5.24 -8.80 -2.52
C GLY A 50 4.16 -8.26 -3.45
N LEU A 51 2.88 -8.32 -3.03
CA LEU A 51 1.77 -7.76 -3.80
C LEU A 51 1.75 -6.23 -3.73
N LEU A 52 2.08 -5.66 -2.56
CA LEU A 52 2.24 -4.21 -2.40
C LEU A 52 3.37 -3.68 -3.29
N GLN A 53 4.51 -4.37 -3.38
CA GLN A 53 5.59 -3.97 -4.30
C GLN A 53 5.12 -4.04 -5.75
N LYS A 54 4.39 -5.11 -6.13
CA LYS A 54 3.88 -5.30 -7.48
C LYS A 54 2.92 -4.19 -7.90
N ILE A 55 1.94 -3.83 -7.06
CA ILE A 55 0.99 -2.76 -7.39
C ILE A 55 1.67 -1.40 -7.48
N MET A 56 2.64 -1.12 -6.61
CA MET A 56 3.38 0.15 -6.71
C MET A 56 4.32 0.19 -7.90
N ALA A 57 4.86 -0.94 -8.35
CA ALA A 57 5.66 -1.02 -9.56
C ALA A 57 4.81 -0.86 -10.83
N GLU A 58 3.69 -1.58 -10.93
CA GLU A 58 2.78 -1.51 -12.09
C GLU A 58 2.11 -0.15 -12.23
N PHE A 59 1.85 0.53 -11.11
CA PHE A 59 1.18 1.83 -11.08
C PHE A 59 2.10 2.96 -10.59
N ALA A 60 3.42 2.82 -10.76
CA ALA A 60 4.42 3.80 -10.33
C ALA A 60 4.17 5.20 -10.90
N ASP A 61 3.59 5.29 -12.10
CA ASP A 61 3.20 6.56 -12.73
C ASP A 61 2.06 7.29 -11.99
N TYR A 62 1.28 6.57 -11.18
CA TYR A 62 0.10 7.09 -10.48
C TYR A 62 0.26 7.09 -8.95
N THR A 63 1.17 6.31 -8.38
CA THR A 63 1.46 6.35 -6.94
C THR A 63 2.64 7.27 -6.64
N ARG A 64 2.48 8.15 -5.66
CA ARG A 64 3.63 8.89 -5.07
C ARG A 64 4.10 8.30 -3.75
N ILE A 65 3.34 7.34 -3.23
CA ILE A 65 3.62 6.67 -1.97
C ILE A 65 4.75 5.68 -2.21
N THR A 66 5.80 5.82 -1.41
CA THR A 66 6.90 4.84 -1.40
C THR A 66 6.61 3.70 -0.43
N LEU A 67 7.17 2.52 -0.70
CA LEU A 67 7.02 1.33 0.16
C LEU A 67 7.42 1.61 1.62
N THR A 68 8.37 2.52 1.80
CA THR A 68 8.86 2.98 3.10
C THR A 68 7.78 3.71 3.89
N GLU A 69 6.92 4.52 3.25
CA GLU A 69 5.80 5.21 3.93
C GLU A 69 4.68 4.24 4.31
N VAL A 70 4.40 3.24 3.47
CA VAL A 70 3.42 2.18 3.74
C VAL A 70 3.81 1.36 4.97
N VAL A 71 5.10 0.99 5.08
CA VAL A 71 5.62 0.25 6.23
C VAL A 71 5.63 1.11 7.49
N TYR A 72 5.99 2.40 7.38
CA TYR A 72 6.03 3.32 8.53
C TYR A 72 4.65 3.64 9.11
N GLU A 73 3.58 3.65 8.30
CA GLU A 73 2.20 3.80 8.81
C GLU A 73 1.64 2.53 9.45
N SER A 74 2.10 1.34 9.02
CA SER A 74 1.74 0.06 9.66
C SER A 74 2.44 -0.17 11.00
N GLU A 75 3.61 0.45 11.23
CA GLU A 75 4.41 0.28 12.46
C GLU A 75 4.06 1.28 13.59
N LYS A 76 3.26 2.32 13.33
CA LYS A 76 2.86 3.30 14.38
C LYS A 76 1.86 2.76 15.42
N GLU A 77 1.52 1.48 15.38
CA GLU A 77 0.80 0.77 16.47
C GLU A 77 1.74 -0.05 17.39
N ALA A 78 3.07 0.03 17.22
CA ALA A 78 4.02 -0.45 18.22
C ALA A 78 4.51 0.74 19.07
N PRO A 79 4.29 0.76 20.41
CA PRO A 79 5.01 1.70 21.26
C PRO A 79 6.49 1.37 21.17
N ASP A 80 7.33 2.37 20.88
CA ASP A 80 8.79 2.32 20.94
C ASP A 80 9.30 1.30 21.99
N PRO A 81 9.79 0.11 21.59
CA PRO A 81 10.46 -0.76 22.53
C PRO A 81 11.90 -0.27 22.70
N PHE A 82 12.13 0.40 23.83
CA PHE A 82 13.43 0.61 24.48
C PHE A 82 14.55 1.17 23.60
N VAL A 83 14.78 2.48 23.74
CA VAL A 83 16.16 3.00 23.69
C VAL A 83 16.84 2.49 24.97
N PRO A 84 17.82 1.57 24.93
CA PRO A 84 18.74 1.46 26.06
C PRO A 84 19.52 2.76 26.09
N ASP A 85 19.32 3.54 27.15
CA ASP A 85 20.18 4.66 27.50
C ASP A 85 21.56 4.04 27.80
N ASP A 86 22.41 3.97 26.76
CA ASP A 86 23.78 3.49 26.88
C ASP A 86 24.55 4.54 27.68
N LEU A 87 25.05 4.10 28.83
CA LEU A 87 26.31 4.49 29.46
C LEU A 87 26.87 5.88 29.10
N GLU A 88 26.91 6.80 30.08
CA GLU A 88 28.12 7.54 30.49
C GLU A 88 27.79 8.51 31.65
N ASP A 89 28.11 8.12 32.90
CA ASP A 89 29.01 8.84 33.82
C ASP A 89 29.49 7.90 34.96
#